data_AF-E3N629-F1
#
_entry.id   AF-E3N629-F1
#
_cell.length_a   1.000
_cell.length_b   1.000
_cell.length_c   1.000
_cell.angle_alpha   90.00
_cell.angle_beta   90.00
_cell.angle_gamma   90.00
#
_symmetry.space_group_name_H-M   'P 1'
#
loop_
_entity.id
_entity.type
_entity.pdbx_description
1 polymer ?
#
loop_
_entity_poly.entity_id
_entity_poly.type
_entity_poly.pdbx_seq_one_letter_code
_entity_poly.pdbx_strand_id
1 'polypeptide(L)'
;MCIFRCRMHDLNEALDDLRAVIPYAHGGSVRKLSKIATLLLAKNHIIMQAKAIEELSELVSELKKKTSSKNSNLNKESSKKS
;
A
#
# COMPACT_ATOMS: atom_id res chain seq x y z
N MET A 1 -20.55 20.04 -29.12
CA MET A 1 -19.28 19.35 -29.47
C MET A 1 -18.14 19.60 -28.48
N CYS A 2 -18.01 20.78 -27.84
CA CYS A 2 -16.92 21.03 -26.86
C CYS A 2 -17.12 20.38 -25.47
N ILE A 3 -18.36 20.30 -24.97
CA ILE A 3 -18.65 19.78 -23.61
C ILE A 3 -18.22 18.31 -23.45
N PHE A 4 -18.52 17.47 -24.45
CA PHE A 4 -18.09 16.07 -24.43
C PHE A 4 -16.58 15.90 -24.47
N ARG A 5 -15.85 16.86 -25.06
CA ARG A 5 -14.40 16.82 -25.17
C ARG A 5 -13.73 17.23 -23.86
N CYS A 6 -14.26 18.24 -23.16
CA CYS A 6 -13.80 18.63 -21.83
C CYS A 6 -14.01 17.49 -20.82
N ARG A 7 -15.23 16.96 -20.72
CA ARG A 7 -15.52 15.87 -19.75
C ARG A 7 -14.66 14.62 -19.99
N MET A 8 -14.35 14.32 -21.24
CA MET A 8 -13.46 13.21 -21.58
C MET A 8 -11.99 13.52 -21.26
N HIS A 9 -11.58 14.78 -21.31
CA HIS A 9 -10.24 15.21 -20.92
C HIS A 9 -10.05 15.05 -19.42
N ASP A 10 -10.97 15.58 -18.61
CA ASP A 10 -10.94 15.46 -17.15
C ASP A 10 -10.90 13.98 -16.70
N LEU A 11 -11.68 13.12 -17.38
CA LEU A 11 -11.68 11.68 -17.12
C LEU A 11 -10.33 11.03 -17.47
N ASN A 12 -9.70 11.45 -18.57
CA ASN A 12 -8.41 10.90 -18.97
C ASN A 12 -7.29 11.39 -18.05
N GLU A 13 -7.34 12.64 -17.60
CA GLU A 13 -6.42 13.22 -16.63
C GLU A 13 -6.46 12.44 -15.30
N ALA A 14 -7.65 12.24 -14.73
CA ALA A 14 -7.82 11.42 -13.53
C ALA A 14 -7.32 9.97 -13.70
N LEU A 15 -7.43 9.41 -14.90
CA LEU A 15 -6.92 8.07 -15.20
C LEU A 15 -5.39 8.05 -15.30
N ASP A 16 -4.77 9.12 -15.77
CA ASP A 16 -3.31 9.26 -15.81
C ASP A 16 -2.73 9.48 -14.40
N ASP A 17 -3.41 10.24 -13.55
CA ASP A 17 -3.08 10.33 -12.12
C ASP A 17 -3.14 8.96 -11.44
N LEU A 18 -4.16 8.16 -11.78
CA LEU A 18 -4.25 6.77 -11.30
C LEU A 18 -3.08 5.91 -11.80
N ARG A 19 -2.58 6.11 -13.02
CA ARG A 19 -1.40 5.38 -13.51
C ARG A 19 -0.14 5.74 -12.74
N ALA A 20 -0.01 6.98 -12.28
CA ALA A 20 1.16 7.44 -11.54
C ALA A 20 1.35 6.70 -10.19
N VAL A 21 0.26 6.29 -9.54
CA VAL A 21 0.29 5.62 -8.23
C VAL A 21 0.40 4.10 -8.30
N ILE A 22 0.26 3.49 -9.49
CA ILE A 22 0.33 2.04 -9.66
C ILE A 22 1.81 1.60 -9.77
N PRO A 23 2.29 0.67 -8.92
CA PRO A 23 3.65 0.16 -9.01
C PRO A 23 3.84 -0.62 -10.31
N TYR A 24 5.06 -0.56 -10.86
CA TYR A 24 5.42 -1.15 -12.16
C TYR A 24 4.73 -0.52 -13.37
N ALA A 25 3.88 0.48 -13.15
CA ALA A 25 3.33 1.33 -14.20
C ALA A 25 4.22 2.56 -14.47
N HIS A 26 5.53 2.47 -14.25
CA HIS A 26 6.47 3.56 -14.52
C HIS A 26 7.36 3.19 -15.71
N GLY A 27 7.08 3.79 -16.88
CA GLY A 27 7.87 3.59 -18.11
C GLY A 27 7.09 3.96 -19.37
N GLY A 28 7.79 4.10 -20.52
CA GLY A 28 7.17 4.46 -21.81
C GLY A 28 6.06 3.50 -22.28
N SER A 29 5.99 2.30 -21.72
CA SER A 29 4.93 1.31 -21.94
C SER A 29 3.58 1.71 -21.31
N VAL A 30 3.57 2.56 -20.28
CA VAL A 30 2.36 2.88 -19.50
C VAL A 30 1.44 3.86 -20.21
N ARG A 31 2.01 4.74 -21.03
CA ARG A 31 1.25 5.56 -21.98
C ARG A 31 0.52 4.69 -23.03
N LYS A 32 0.88 3.40 -23.16
CA LYS A 32 0.25 2.39 -24.03
C LYS A 32 -0.72 1.46 -23.27
N LEU A 33 -0.88 1.59 -21.95
CA LEU A 33 -1.83 0.76 -21.20
C LEU A 33 -3.28 1.18 -21.47
N SER A 34 -4.11 0.20 -21.84
CA SER A 34 -5.54 0.43 -22.07
C SER A 34 -6.25 0.87 -20.78
N LYS A 35 -7.38 1.58 -20.91
CA LYS A 35 -8.18 2.01 -19.75
C LYS A 35 -8.59 0.82 -18.86
N ILE A 36 -8.94 -0.30 -19.48
CA ILE A 36 -9.31 -1.54 -18.78
C ILE A 36 -8.12 -2.12 -18.01
N ALA A 37 -6.93 -2.15 -18.63
CA ALA A 37 -5.73 -2.66 -17.97
C ALA A 37 -5.34 -1.79 -16.76
N THR A 38 -5.42 -0.48 -16.87
CA THR A 38 -5.19 0.45 -15.75
C THR A 38 -6.14 0.18 -14.59
N LEU A 39 -7.44 0.03 -14.86
CA LEU A 39 -8.42 -0.26 -13.81
C LEU A 39 -8.19 -1.63 -13.14
N LEU A 40 -7.82 -2.65 -13.92
CA LEU A 40 -7.50 -3.98 -13.39
C LEU A 40 -6.28 -3.94 -12.46
N LEU A 41 -5.21 -3.25 -12.89
CA LEU A 41 -4.00 -3.09 -12.09
C LEU A 41 -4.26 -2.27 -10.82
N ALA A 42 -5.04 -1.20 -10.91
CA ALA A 42 -5.44 -0.40 -9.76
C ALA A 42 -6.18 -1.24 -8.71
N LYS A 43 -7.16 -2.05 -9.16
CA LYS A 43 -7.90 -2.95 -8.27
C LYS A 43 -6.97 -3.92 -7.54
N ASN A 44 -6.07 -4.56 -8.28
CA ASN A 44 -5.14 -5.53 -7.71
C ASN A 44 -4.15 -4.87 -6.75
N HIS A 45 -3.72 -3.63 -7.04
CA HIS A 45 -2.85 -2.87 -6.18
C HIS A 45 -3.52 -2.55 -4.82
N ILE A 46 -4.78 -2.11 -4.83
CA ILE A 46 -5.55 -1.85 -3.60
C ILE A 46 -5.66 -3.12 -2.74
N ILE A 47 -6.00 -4.26 -3.36
CA ILE A 47 -6.13 -5.54 -2.65
C ILE A 47 -4.79 -5.95 -2.01
N MET A 48 -3.69 -5.81 -2.75
CA MET A 48 -2.35 -6.14 -2.24
C MET A 48 -1.95 -5.22 -1.08
N GLN A 49 -2.21 -3.90 -1.19
CA GLN A 49 -1.93 -2.95 -0.12
C GLN A 49 -2.73 -3.24 1.15
N ALA A 50 -4.02 -3.57 1.02
CA ALA A 50 -4.86 -3.95 2.14
C ALA A 50 -4.32 -5.18 2.88
N LYS A 51 -3.97 -6.24 2.12
CA LYS A 51 -3.37 -7.45 2.68
C LYS A 51 -2.03 -7.16 3.39
N ALA A 52 -1.17 -6.34 2.80
CA ALA A 52 0.11 -5.96 3.41
C ALA A 52 -0.09 -5.19 4.73
N ILE A 53 -1.10 -4.33 4.83
CA ILE A 53 -1.43 -3.61 6.06
C ILE A 53 -1.88 -4.58 7.18
N GLU A 54 -2.69 -5.58 6.85
CA GLU A 54 -3.13 -6.61 7.79
C GLU A 54 -1.94 -7.41 8.34
N GLU A 55 -1.08 -7.92 7.46
CA GLU A 55 0.12 -8.69 7.83
C GLU A 55 1.08 -7.86 8.71
N LEU A 56 1.33 -6.60 8.35
CA LEU A 56 2.19 -5.71 9.14
C LEU A 56 1.58 -5.39 10.52
N SER A 57 0.25 -5.25 10.61
CA SER A 57 -0.44 -5.00 11.88
C SER A 57 -0.34 -6.20 12.82
N GLU A 58 -0.41 -7.42 12.28
CA GLU A 58 -0.20 -8.65 13.03
C GLU A 58 1.24 -8.75 13.54
N LEU A 59 2.23 -8.55 12.67
CA LEU A 59 3.65 -8.54 13.04
C LEU A 59 3.97 -7.51 14.12
N VAL A 60 3.45 -6.29 14.00
CA VAL A 60 3.61 -5.24 15.04
C VAL A 60 2.99 -5.70 16.37
N SER A 61 1.84 -6.36 16.33
CA SER A 61 1.17 -6.87 17.53
C SER A 61 1.98 -7.99 18.20
N GLU A 62 2.55 -8.90 17.42
CA GLU A 62 3.45 -9.95 17.92
C GLU A 62 4.73 -9.38 18.52
N LEU A 63 5.35 -8.40 17.85
CA LEU A 63 6.54 -7.72 18.36
C LEU A 63 6.24 -7.02 19.69
N LYS A 64 5.10 -6.32 19.81
CA LYS A 64 4.65 -5.69 21.07
C LYS A 64 4.46 -6.71 22.20
N LYS A 65 3.86 -7.86 21.91
CA LYS A 65 3.74 -8.97 22.89
C LYS A 65 5.12 -9.47 23.31
N LYS A 66 6.02 -9.69 22.36
CA LYS A 66 7.39 -10.15 22.61
C LYS A 66 8.21 -9.16 23.42
N THR A 67 8.10 -7.86 23.17
CA THR A 67 8.78 -6.82 23.95
C THR A 67 8.26 -6.73 25.37
N SER A 68 6.94 -6.88 25.58
CA SER A 68 6.34 -6.90 26.93
C SER A 68 6.82 -8.10 27.76
N SER A 69 6.87 -9.30 27.16
CA SER A 69 7.39 -10.50 27.82
C SER A 69 8.91 -10.47 28.06
N LYS A 70 9.66 -9.68 27.29
CA LYS A 70 11.12 -9.51 27.51
C LYS A 70 11.41 -8.54 28.66
N ASN A 71 10.59 -7.52 28.83
CA ASN A 71 10.72 -6.56 29.94
C ASN A 71 10.44 -7.20 31.31
N SER A 72 9.58 -8.22 31.41
CA SER A 72 9.36 -8.94 32.67
C SER A 72 10.51 -9.90 33.05
N ASN A 73 11.33 -10.35 32.08
CA ASN A 73 12.52 -11.17 32.35
C ASN A 73 13.75 -10.33 32.74
N LEU A 74 13.89 -9.12 32.21
CA LEU A 74 14.97 -8.18 32.61
C LEU A 74 14.87 -7.75 34.08
N ASN A 75 13.66 -7.72 34.65
CA ASN A 75 13.45 -7.34 36.06
C ASN A 75 13.70 -8.49 37.07
N LYS A 76 13.94 -9.73 36.61
CA LYS A 76 14.35 -10.86 37.48
C LYS A 76 15.87 -11.02 37.59
N GLU A 77 16.63 -10.43 36.67
CA GLU A 77 18.10 -10.52 36.63
C GLU A 77 18.78 -9.43 37.46
N SER A 78 18.08 -8.34 37.80
CA SER A 78 18.54 -7.30 38.74
C SER A 78 18.42 -7.70 40.22
N SER A 79 17.60 -8.69 40.59
CA SER A 79 17.46 -9.17 41.99
C SER A 79 18.40 -10.34 42.36
N LYS A 80 19.37 -10.72 41.52
CA LYS A 80 20.39 -11.74 41.86
C LYS A 80 21.82 -11.20 42.01
N LYS A 81 22.02 -9.86 42.03
CA LYS A 81 23.35 -9.25 42.20
C LYS A 81 23.48 -8.34 43.42
N SER A 82 22.74 -8.57 44.50
CA SER A 82 23.10 -8.00 45.80
C SER A 82 22.80 -8.95 46.94
#